data_AF-A0A3D3X3Q5-F1
#
_entry.id   AF-A0A3D3X3Q5-F1
#
_cell.length_a   1.000
_cell.length_b   1.000
_cell.length_c   1.000
_cell.angle_alpha   90.00
_cell.angle_beta   90.00
_cell.angle_gamma   90.00
#
_symmetry.space_group_name_H-M   'P 1'
#
loop_
_entity.id
_entity.type
_entity.pdbx_description
1 polymer ?
#
loop_
_entity_poly.entity_id
_entity_poly.type
_entity_poly.pdbx_seq_one_letter_code
_entity_poly.pdbx_strand_id
1 'polypeptide(L)'
;MGMKDLSLFREQAYIAGSWSDADNGEKDDVLNPASGTVLGTVPRCGQGETRRAIEAANKAWPAWKATPAKERGKILRRWYELMMENQEDLAILMTAEQGKPLAESRGEIVYASSFFEWFGEEAKRMYGETIPTHMPDRRLLVVKEGVGVAAAITPWNFPAAMITRKAGPALAAGCPMIVKPAPDTPFSALALCELGERAGVPAGILSVVPGDAIAVGGELTSNPIVRKLSFTGSTGVGKLLMKQCSETMKKLSLELGGNAPFIVFDDADVDAAVHGALDCKFRNAGQTCVCANRILAQDEIYDEFTRKLAEGASKLQVGDGFSKGCQQGPLINPAALDKVESHIQDAIQKGAEVLSGGGRHSLGGNFFQPT
;
A
#
# COMPACT_ATOMS: atom_id res chain seq x y z
N MET A 1 18.21 3.73 -13.60
CA MET A 1 17.41 4.32 -12.49
C MET A 1 18.20 5.28 -11.59
N GLY A 2 19.54 5.34 -11.58
CA GLY A 2 20.26 6.40 -10.84
C GLY A 2 20.29 6.24 -9.31
N MET A 3 20.00 5.03 -8.81
CA MET A 3 20.09 4.69 -7.39
C MET A 3 21.54 4.56 -6.92
N LYS A 4 21.81 4.90 -5.65
CA LYS A 4 23.13 4.74 -5.02
C LYS A 4 23.36 3.32 -4.53
N ASP A 5 22.39 2.74 -3.83
CA ASP A 5 22.41 1.34 -3.40
C ASP A 5 21.60 0.46 -4.34
N LEU A 6 22.30 -0.19 -5.26
CA LEU A 6 21.69 -1.09 -6.25
C LEU A 6 21.14 -2.38 -5.64
N SER A 7 21.56 -2.77 -4.43
CA SER A 7 21.07 -4.00 -3.80
C SER A 7 19.63 -3.89 -3.28
N LEU A 8 19.06 -2.67 -3.25
CA LEU A 8 17.64 -2.43 -3.00
C LEU A 8 16.76 -2.83 -4.19
N PHE A 9 17.31 -2.86 -5.41
CA PHE A 9 16.60 -3.35 -6.59
C PHE A 9 16.71 -4.87 -6.66
N ARG A 10 15.62 -5.56 -6.30
CA ARG A 10 15.56 -7.02 -6.21
C ARG A 10 14.53 -7.58 -7.17
N GLU A 11 14.94 -8.57 -7.96
CA GLU A 11 14.12 -9.25 -8.98
C GLU A 11 13.74 -10.68 -8.58
N GLN A 12 13.86 -11.00 -7.29
CA GLN A 12 13.62 -12.32 -6.71
C GLN A 12 12.59 -12.20 -5.59
N ALA A 13 11.82 -13.25 -5.34
CA ALA A 13 10.94 -13.32 -4.17
C ALA A 13 11.79 -13.51 -2.90
N TYR A 14 11.33 -12.97 -1.77
CA TYR A 14 11.98 -13.20 -0.47
C TYR A 14 11.18 -14.22 0.32
N ILE A 15 11.66 -15.45 0.39
CA ILE A 15 11.00 -16.56 1.04
C ILE A 15 11.88 -17.02 2.19
N ALA A 16 11.40 -16.83 3.42
CA ALA A 16 12.02 -17.37 4.63
C ALA A 16 13.50 -17.01 4.85
N GLY A 17 13.93 -15.78 4.51
CA GLY A 17 15.35 -15.40 4.63
C GLY A 17 16.20 -15.76 3.41
N SER A 18 15.58 -16.05 2.27
CA SER A 18 16.28 -16.39 1.03
C SER A 18 15.63 -15.73 -0.17
N TRP A 19 16.47 -15.22 -1.07
CA TRP A 19 16.06 -14.68 -2.36
C TRP A 19 15.94 -15.83 -3.36
N SER A 20 14.77 -16.00 -3.99
CA SER A 20 14.48 -17.16 -4.85
C SER A 20 13.62 -16.79 -6.05
N ASP A 21 13.86 -17.47 -7.18
CA ASP A 21 12.96 -17.47 -8.33
C ASP A 21 11.75 -18.40 -8.09
N ALA A 22 10.78 -18.39 -9.02
CA ALA A 22 9.63 -19.29 -9.00
C ALA A 22 10.08 -20.71 -9.39
N ASP A 23 9.40 -21.73 -8.86
CA ASP A 23 9.77 -23.14 -9.08
C ASP A 23 9.69 -23.54 -10.57
N ASN A 24 8.76 -22.92 -11.31
CA ASN A 24 8.58 -23.11 -12.74
C ASN A 24 9.46 -22.18 -13.60
N GLY A 25 10.23 -21.27 -12.97
CA GLY A 25 11.06 -20.28 -13.65
C GLY A 25 10.30 -19.14 -14.33
N GLU A 26 8.97 -19.07 -14.21
CA GLU A 26 8.17 -18.01 -14.82
C GLU A 26 8.38 -16.66 -14.11
N LYS A 27 8.31 -15.59 -14.89
CA LYS A 27 8.50 -14.22 -14.42
C LYS A 27 7.45 -13.30 -15.05
N ASP A 28 7.07 -12.27 -14.32
CA ASP A 28 6.24 -11.18 -14.81
C ASP A 28 7.10 -9.92 -14.98
N ASP A 29 6.92 -9.23 -16.11
CA ASP A 29 7.55 -7.94 -16.37
C ASP A 29 6.90 -6.85 -15.51
N VAL A 30 7.74 -5.97 -14.96
CA VAL A 30 7.29 -4.75 -14.28
C VAL A 30 7.62 -3.58 -15.18
N LEU A 31 6.61 -2.83 -15.58
CA LEU A 31 6.74 -1.73 -16.53
C LEU A 31 6.80 -0.38 -15.80
N ASN A 32 7.56 0.56 -16.36
CA ASN A 32 7.44 1.96 -16.00
C ASN A 32 6.16 2.53 -16.64
N PRO A 33 5.17 3.02 -15.88
CA PRO A 33 3.90 3.47 -16.43
C PRO A 33 4.00 4.77 -17.25
N ALA A 34 5.08 5.53 -17.11
CA ALA A 34 5.32 6.76 -17.89
C ALA A 34 5.82 6.46 -19.31
N SER A 35 6.67 5.45 -19.46
CA SER A 35 7.36 5.14 -20.74
C SER A 35 6.91 3.83 -21.39
N GLY A 36 6.29 2.92 -20.62
CA GLY A 36 6.00 1.55 -21.03
C GLY A 36 7.22 0.62 -21.07
N THR A 37 8.41 1.09 -20.67
CA THR A 37 9.64 0.28 -20.69
C THR A 37 9.66 -0.73 -19.54
N VAL A 38 10.16 -1.94 -19.79
CA VAL A 38 10.43 -2.94 -18.74
C VAL A 38 11.53 -2.42 -17.81
N LEU A 39 11.22 -2.31 -16.52
CA LEU A 39 12.19 -1.96 -15.47
C LEU A 39 13.02 -3.16 -15.04
N GLY A 40 12.37 -4.32 -15.01
CA GLY A 40 12.91 -5.60 -14.59
C GLY A 40 11.79 -6.63 -14.50
N THR A 41 12.09 -7.76 -13.89
CA THR A 41 11.18 -8.89 -13.75
C THR A 41 11.05 -9.30 -12.29
N VAL A 42 9.91 -9.90 -11.94
CA VAL A 42 9.74 -10.59 -10.65
C VAL A 42 9.24 -12.01 -10.87
N PRO A 43 9.52 -12.95 -9.95
CA PRO A 43 9.04 -14.30 -10.11
C PRO A 43 7.52 -14.37 -10.07
N ARG A 44 6.94 -15.19 -10.95
CA ARG A 44 5.51 -15.49 -10.95
C ARG A 44 5.22 -16.63 -9.97
N CYS A 45 5.45 -16.40 -8.67
CA CYS A 45 5.24 -17.44 -7.66
C CYS A 45 3.77 -17.90 -7.61
N GLY A 46 3.57 -19.15 -7.20
CA GLY A 46 2.26 -19.76 -7.06
C GLY A 46 2.04 -20.35 -5.67
N GLN A 47 1.26 -21.43 -5.64
CA GLN A 47 0.84 -22.09 -4.41
C GLN A 47 2.03 -22.71 -3.64
N GLY A 48 2.99 -23.33 -4.34
CA GLY A 48 4.09 -24.07 -3.72
C GLY A 48 5.03 -23.17 -2.92
N GLU A 49 5.47 -22.07 -3.54
CA GLU A 49 6.29 -21.04 -2.92
C GLU A 49 5.60 -20.41 -1.71
N THR A 50 4.30 -20.09 -1.88
CA THR A 50 3.48 -19.50 -0.82
C THR A 50 3.37 -20.44 0.38
N ARG A 51 3.14 -21.74 0.15
CA ARG A 51 3.10 -22.76 1.20
C ARG A 51 4.42 -22.82 1.97
N ARG A 52 5.56 -22.82 1.28
CA ARG A 52 6.88 -22.81 1.93
C ARG A 52 7.10 -21.56 2.79
N ALA A 53 6.68 -20.39 2.32
CA ALA A 53 6.74 -19.15 3.10
C ALA A 53 5.90 -19.26 4.40
N ILE A 54 4.68 -19.82 4.30
CA ILE A 54 3.78 -20.03 5.44
C ILE A 54 4.38 -21.01 6.46
N GLU A 55 4.89 -22.15 5.99
CA GLU A 55 5.48 -23.19 6.84
C GLU A 55 6.74 -22.68 7.56
N ALA A 56 7.59 -21.94 6.86
CA ALA A 56 8.76 -21.32 7.45
C ALA A 56 8.40 -20.25 8.49
N ALA A 57 7.38 -19.43 8.21
CA ALA A 57 6.86 -18.46 9.17
C ALA A 57 6.37 -19.14 10.45
N ASN A 58 5.62 -20.24 10.32
CA ASN A 58 5.14 -21.02 11.46
C ASN A 58 6.29 -21.64 12.26
N LYS A 59 7.33 -22.12 11.58
CA LYS A 59 8.53 -22.68 12.23
C LYS A 59 9.33 -21.62 12.99
N ALA A 60 9.44 -20.41 12.45
CA ALA A 60 10.18 -19.30 13.07
C ALA A 60 9.39 -18.60 14.20
N TRP A 61 8.06 -18.71 14.19
CA TRP A 61 7.19 -17.96 15.09
C TRP A 61 7.48 -18.15 16.58
N PRO A 62 7.69 -19.37 17.12
CA PRO A 62 7.90 -19.55 18.57
C PRO A 62 9.07 -18.72 19.12
N ALA A 63 10.19 -18.67 18.39
CA ALA A 63 11.36 -17.88 18.79
C ALA A 63 11.04 -16.38 18.77
N TRP A 64 10.39 -15.88 17.71
CA TRP A 64 10.02 -14.47 17.60
C TRP A 64 8.97 -14.01 18.61
N LYS A 65 7.99 -14.87 18.91
CA LYS A 65 7.00 -14.65 19.96
C LYS A 65 7.69 -14.50 21.33
N ALA A 66 8.72 -15.31 21.58
CA ALA A 66 9.49 -15.29 22.83
C ALA A 66 10.45 -14.09 22.96
N THR A 67 10.84 -13.45 21.85
CA THR A 67 11.67 -12.25 21.86
C THR A 67 10.98 -11.13 22.66
N PRO A 68 11.63 -10.48 23.64
CA PRO A 68 11.02 -9.40 24.41
C PRO A 68 10.56 -8.24 23.51
N ALA A 69 9.43 -7.62 23.87
CA ALA A 69 8.86 -6.49 23.13
C ALA A 69 9.87 -5.36 22.85
N LYS A 70 10.77 -5.08 23.80
CA LYS A 70 11.84 -4.08 23.65
C LYS A 70 12.81 -4.44 22.51
N GLU A 71 13.19 -5.69 22.38
CA GLU A 71 14.13 -6.13 21.34
C GLU A 71 13.45 -6.15 19.96
N ARG A 72 12.18 -6.58 19.88
CA ARG A 72 11.40 -6.43 18.65
C ARG A 72 11.28 -4.95 18.23
N GLY A 73 11.04 -4.06 19.21
CA GLY A 73 10.98 -2.62 18.97
C GLY A 73 12.30 -2.03 18.44
N LYS A 74 13.46 -2.52 18.90
CA LYS A 74 14.77 -2.09 18.36
C LYS A 74 14.96 -2.46 16.90
N ILE A 75 14.56 -3.68 16.50
CA ILE A 75 14.63 -4.13 15.11
C ILE A 75 13.75 -3.24 14.21
N LEU A 76 12.51 -2.97 14.63
CA LEU A 76 11.61 -2.07 13.89
C LEU A 76 12.14 -0.64 13.81
N ARG A 77 12.75 -0.14 14.90
CA ARG A 77 13.42 1.16 14.91
C ARG A 77 14.60 1.21 13.92
N ARG A 78 15.44 0.18 13.88
CA ARG A 78 16.55 0.10 12.93
C ARG A 78 16.05 0.06 11.49
N TRP A 79 14.95 -0.63 11.24
CA TRP A 79 14.33 -0.66 9.91
C TRP A 79 13.80 0.71 9.48
N TYR A 80 13.13 1.44 10.39
CA TYR A 80 12.77 2.84 10.17
C TYR A 80 13.99 3.70 9.79
N GLU A 81 15.08 3.61 10.56
CA GLU A 81 16.31 4.37 10.31
C GLU A 81 16.90 4.04 8.94
N LEU A 82 16.98 2.76 8.58
CA LEU A 82 17.46 2.31 7.27
C LEU A 82 16.58 2.83 6.11
N MET A 83 15.25 2.90 6.29
CA MET A 83 14.38 3.51 5.27
C MET A 83 14.67 4.99 5.09
N MET A 84 14.95 5.72 6.18
CA MET A 84 15.29 7.14 6.13
C MET A 84 16.69 7.38 5.53
N GLU A 85 17.67 6.53 5.87
CA GLU A 85 19.02 6.54 5.28
C GLU A 85 18.96 6.32 3.76
N ASN A 86 18.02 5.50 3.27
CA ASN A 86 17.86 5.15 1.86
C ASN A 86 16.65 5.82 1.20
N GLN A 87 16.15 6.93 1.76
CA GLN A 87 14.89 7.56 1.32
C GLN A 87 14.88 7.86 -0.17
N GLU A 88 15.99 8.38 -0.69
CA GLU A 88 16.09 8.80 -2.09
C GLU A 88 16.00 7.61 -3.06
N ASP A 89 16.75 6.54 -2.80
CA ASP A 89 16.75 5.35 -3.66
C ASP A 89 15.39 4.64 -3.64
N LEU A 90 14.75 4.57 -2.47
CA LEU A 90 13.40 4.04 -2.33
C LEU A 90 12.36 4.89 -3.07
N ALA A 91 12.49 6.22 -3.02
CA ALA A 91 11.58 7.12 -3.73
C ALA A 91 11.78 7.06 -5.25
N ILE A 92 13.02 6.91 -5.72
CA ILE A 92 13.33 6.69 -7.14
C ILE A 92 12.70 5.39 -7.62
N LEU A 93 12.89 4.30 -6.88
CA LEU A 93 12.35 2.99 -7.25
C LEU A 93 10.82 3.01 -7.32
N MET A 94 10.17 3.60 -6.31
CA MET A 94 8.71 3.78 -6.28
C MET A 94 8.21 4.62 -7.45
N THR A 95 8.88 5.73 -7.76
CA THR A 95 8.52 6.59 -8.89
C THR A 95 8.64 5.85 -10.21
N ALA A 96 9.67 5.02 -10.36
CA ALA A 96 9.91 4.24 -11.57
C ALA A 96 8.78 3.23 -11.82
N GLU A 97 8.37 2.45 -10.81
CA GLU A 97 7.36 1.39 -10.99
C GLU A 97 5.91 1.89 -10.90
N GLN A 98 5.64 2.93 -10.11
CA GLN A 98 4.26 3.39 -9.85
C GLN A 98 3.89 4.67 -10.60
N GLY A 99 4.86 5.54 -10.90
CA GLY A 99 4.68 6.73 -11.72
C GLY A 99 4.44 8.05 -10.97
N LYS A 100 4.09 8.06 -9.68
CA LYS A 100 3.86 9.33 -8.95
C LYS A 100 5.10 10.24 -8.94
N PRO A 101 4.93 11.57 -8.85
CA PRO A 101 6.06 12.49 -8.78
C PRO A 101 7.06 12.14 -7.67
N LEU A 102 8.34 12.31 -7.93
CA LEU A 102 9.41 11.93 -7.00
C LEU A 102 9.26 12.59 -5.62
N ALA A 103 8.73 13.81 -5.56
CA ALA A 103 8.42 14.48 -4.29
C ALA A 103 7.33 13.76 -3.49
N GLU A 104 6.29 13.25 -4.15
CA GLU A 104 5.26 12.42 -3.50
C GLU A 104 5.83 11.08 -3.03
N SER A 105 6.68 10.43 -3.84
CA SER A 105 7.36 9.20 -3.44
C SER A 105 8.22 9.40 -2.19
N ARG A 106 9.00 10.50 -2.11
CA ARG A 106 9.76 10.85 -0.90
C ARG A 106 8.85 11.01 0.31
N GLY A 107 7.71 11.70 0.14
CA GLY A 107 6.72 11.87 1.19
C GLY A 107 6.10 10.55 1.63
N GLU A 108 5.84 9.63 0.70
CA GLU A 108 5.40 8.28 1.04
C GLU A 108 6.46 7.51 1.82
N ILE A 109 7.75 7.58 1.49
CA ILE A 109 8.77 6.86 2.25
C ILE A 109 8.84 7.34 3.71
N VAL A 110 8.72 8.65 3.97
CA VAL A 110 8.61 9.17 5.34
C VAL A 110 7.35 8.65 6.03
N TYR A 111 6.22 8.71 5.33
CA TYR A 111 4.95 8.22 5.88
C TYR A 111 5.02 6.70 6.17
N ALA A 112 5.60 5.92 5.27
CA ALA A 112 5.76 4.49 5.39
C ALA A 112 6.68 4.13 6.56
N SER A 113 7.83 4.79 6.68
CA SER A 113 8.80 4.53 7.74
C SER A 113 8.20 4.84 9.13
N SER A 114 7.37 5.88 9.24
CA SER A 114 6.72 6.27 10.50
C SER A 114 5.92 5.13 11.16
N PHE A 115 5.38 4.18 10.39
CA PHE A 115 4.67 3.02 10.95
C PHE A 115 5.60 2.05 11.68
N PHE A 116 6.84 1.87 11.21
CA PHE A 116 7.81 1.03 11.94
C PHE A 116 8.31 1.72 13.21
N GLU A 117 8.50 3.04 13.19
CA GLU A 117 8.79 3.81 14.39
C GLU A 117 7.65 3.66 15.41
N TRP A 118 6.42 4.02 15.00
CA TRP A 118 5.24 3.95 15.84
C TRP A 118 4.99 2.55 16.42
N PHE A 119 4.95 1.52 15.58
CA PHE A 119 4.68 0.17 16.07
C PHE A 119 5.85 -0.47 16.82
N GLY A 120 7.10 -0.04 16.55
CA GLY A 120 8.26 -0.37 17.36
C GLY A 120 8.12 0.15 18.81
N GLU A 121 7.51 1.31 18.97
CA GLU A 121 7.15 1.85 20.29
C GLU A 121 5.97 1.12 20.93
N GLU A 122 4.90 0.90 20.17
CA GLU A 122 3.68 0.22 20.63
C GLU A 122 3.90 -1.25 21.01
N ALA A 123 4.95 -1.89 20.49
CA ALA A 123 5.33 -3.24 20.90
C ALA A 123 5.43 -3.39 22.44
N LYS A 124 5.88 -2.34 23.14
CA LYS A 124 6.07 -2.30 24.59
C LYS A 124 4.80 -1.94 25.39
N ARG A 125 3.71 -1.60 24.71
CA ARG A 125 2.47 -1.05 25.30
C ARG A 125 1.24 -1.93 25.08
N MET A 126 1.45 -3.22 24.83
CA MET A 126 0.37 -4.20 24.70
C MET A 126 -0.19 -4.61 26.08
N TYR A 127 -0.81 -3.65 26.78
CA TYR A 127 -1.31 -3.82 28.15
C TYR A 127 -2.51 -4.78 28.21
N GLY A 128 -2.49 -5.67 29.20
CA GLY A 128 -3.62 -6.48 29.63
C GLY A 128 -4.48 -5.78 30.68
N GLU A 129 -5.39 -6.51 31.31
CA GLU A 129 -6.32 -5.97 32.31
C GLU A 129 -6.48 -6.92 33.50
N THR A 130 -6.69 -6.35 34.69
CA THR A 130 -7.17 -7.08 35.88
C THR A 130 -8.60 -6.62 36.15
N ILE A 131 -9.55 -7.55 36.21
CA ILE A 131 -10.98 -7.21 36.34
C ILE A 131 -11.48 -7.64 37.73
N PRO A 132 -12.24 -6.79 38.46
CA PRO A 132 -12.88 -7.19 39.70
C PRO A 132 -13.73 -8.46 39.52
N THR A 133 -13.55 -9.41 40.42
CA THR A 133 -14.28 -10.68 40.40
C THR A 133 -15.69 -10.51 40.96
N HIS A 134 -16.65 -11.26 40.43
CA HIS A 134 -18.01 -11.40 40.99
C HIS A 134 -18.13 -12.58 41.96
N MET A 135 -17.07 -13.38 42.12
CA MET A 135 -16.97 -14.51 43.05
C MET A 135 -15.75 -14.36 43.97
N PRO A 136 -15.85 -14.63 45.29
CA PRO A 136 -14.80 -14.32 46.26
C PRO A 136 -13.49 -15.12 46.06
N ASP A 137 -13.57 -16.31 45.46
CA ASP A 137 -12.49 -17.28 45.28
C ASP A 137 -11.90 -17.30 43.86
N ARG A 138 -12.13 -16.24 43.07
CA ARG A 138 -11.67 -16.12 41.67
C ARG A 138 -10.95 -14.80 41.41
N ARG A 139 -10.12 -14.77 40.36
CA ARG A 139 -9.48 -13.57 39.82
C ARG A 139 -9.63 -13.58 38.30
N LEU A 140 -9.84 -12.40 37.72
CA LEU A 140 -10.04 -12.24 36.28
C LEU A 140 -8.86 -11.45 35.70
N LEU A 141 -8.21 -12.05 34.70
CA LEU A 141 -7.00 -11.53 34.05
C LEU A 141 -7.21 -11.59 32.54
N VAL A 142 -6.90 -10.50 31.85
CA VAL A 142 -6.87 -10.44 30.39
C VAL A 142 -5.44 -10.19 29.94
N VAL A 143 -4.93 -11.04 29.06
CA VAL A 143 -3.63 -10.87 28.40
C VAL A 143 -3.84 -10.80 26.89
N LYS A 144 -2.96 -10.07 26.21
CA LYS A 144 -2.98 -9.92 24.75
C LYS A 144 -1.74 -10.60 24.17
N GLU A 145 -1.93 -11.43 23.17
CA GLU A 145 -0.85 -12.12 22.47
C GLU A 145 -1.00 -11.97 20.96
N GLY A 146 0.12 -12.09 20.23
CA GLY A 146 0.11 -12.14 18.77
C GLY A 146 -0.75 -13.29 18.26
N VAL A 147 -1.54 -13.02 17.21
CA VAL A 147 -2.52 -13.97 16.66
C VAL A 147 -1.87 -15.22 16.05
N GLY A 148 -0.63 -15.11 15.57
CA GLY A 148 0.10 -16.15 14.84
C GLY A 148 0.49 -15.71 13.45
N VAL A 149 0.72 -16.67 12.56
CA VAL A 149 1.11 -16.37 11.18
C VAL A 149 0.04 -15.50 10.52
N ALA A 150 0.45 -14.33 10.05
CA ALA A 150 -0.39 -13.36 9.39
C ALA A 150 -0.04 -13.26 7.90
N ALA A 151 -1.02 -12.86 7.09
CA ALA A 151 -0.86 -12.59 5.68
C ALA A 151 -1.30 -11.16 5.36
N ALA A 152 -0.61 -10.53 4.41
CA ALA A 152 -0.95 -9.23 3.87
C ALA A 152 -1.04 -9.30 2.35
N ILE A 153 -2.09 -8.73 1.79
CA ILE A 153 -2.22 -8.50 0.34
C ILE A 153 -2.36 -6.98 0.16
N THR A 154 -1.40 -6.37 -0.55
CA THR A 154 -1.28 -4.91 -0.66
C THR A 154 -1.46 -4.41 -2.10
N PRO A 155 -2.06 -3.22 -2.30
CA PRO A 155 -2.28 -2.63 -3.60
C PRO A 155 -1.05 -1.83 -4.08
N TRP A 156 -1.13 -1.33 -5.31
CA TRP A 156 -0.05 -0.62 -6.00
C TRP A 156 0.07 0.87 -5.68
N ASN A 157 -1.01 1.51 -5.20
CA ASN A 157 -1.07 2.97 -5.13
C ASN A 157 -0.18 3.59 -4.04
N PHE A 158 0.10 2.86 -2.97
CA PHE A 158 1.06 3.22 -1.93
C PHE A 158 1.94 2.01 -1.63
N PRO A 159 2.90 1.70 -2.53
CA PRO A 159 3.55 0.41 -2.56
C PRO A 159 4.51 0.19 -1.39
N ALA A 160 4.95 1.25 -0.70
CA ALA A 160 5.70 1.13 0.55
C ALA A 160 4.79 1.21 1.77
N ALA A 161 3.94 2.24 1.86
CA ALA A 161 3.18 2.50 3.08
C ALA A 161 2.14 1.41 3.38
N MET A 162 1.56 0.76 2.36
CA MET A 162 0.61 -0.33 2.60
C MET A 162 1.26 -1.56 3.23
N ILE A 163 2.57 -1.74 3.01
CA ILE A 163 3.33 -2.84 3.59
C ILE A 163 3.66 -2.52 5.04
N THR A 164 4.24 -1.36 5.31
CA THR A 164 4.66 -1.00 6.68
C THR A 164 3.47 -0.85 7.64
N ARG A 165 2.31 -0.38 7.14
CA ARG A 165 1.02 -0.36 7.87
C ARG A 165 0.53 -1.73 8.33
N LYS A 166 0.99 -2.82 7.69
CA LYS A 166 0.57 -4.19 8.00
C LYS A 166 1.68 -4.98 8.69
N ALA A 167 2.90 -4.90 8.18
CA ALA A 167 4.08 -5.57 8.73
C ALA A 167 4.49 -4.97 10.08
N GLY A 168 4.48 -3.64 10.22
CA GLY A 168 4.80 -2.95 11.48
C GLY A 168 4.03 -3.48 12.69
N PRO A 169 2.68 -3.42 12.69
CA PRO A 169 1.90 -3.92 13.83
C PRO A 169 2.00 -5.44 14.00
N ALA A 170 2.13 -6.21 12.91
CA ALA A 170 2.24 -7.66 13.00
C ALA A 170 3.53 -8.10 13.71
N LEU A 171 4.68 -7.58 13.25
CA LEU A 171 5.98 -7.91 13.83
C LEU A 171 6.11 -7.37 15.27
N ALA A 172 5.58 -6.17 15.54
CA ALA A 172 5.53 -5.60 16.90
C ALA A 172 4.75 -6.50 17.87
N ALA A 173 3.61 -7.04 17.42
CA ALA A 173 2.78 -7.99 18.17
C ALA A 173 3.38 -9.41 18.27
N GLY A 174 4.57 -9.66 17.68
CA GLY A 174 5.23 -10.96 17.70
C GLY A 174 4.68 -11.96 16.69
N CYS A 175 4.08 -11.49 15.58
CA CYS A 175 3.56 -12.32 14.49
C CYS A 175 4.54 -12.28 13.30
N PRO A 176 4.82 -13.41 12.64
CA PRO A 176 5.44 -13.39 11.32
C PRO A 176 4.40 -13.00 10.25
N MET A 177 4.86 -12.47 9.13
CA MET A 177 3.99 -12.00 8.05
C MET A 177 4.47 -12.42 6.67
N ILE A 178 3.55 -12.95 5.86
CA ILE A 178 3.72 -13.18 4.43
C ILE A 178 3.01 -12.05 3.67
N VAL A 179 3.72 -11.34 2.81
CA VAL A 179 3.20 -10.21 2.02
C VAL A 179 3.13 -10.60 0.56
N LYS A 180 1.97 -10.44 -0.06
CA LYS A 180 1.79 -10.49 -1.52
C LYS A 180 1.58 -9.06 -2.02
N PRO A 181 2.57 -8.44 -2.69
CA PRO A 181 2.42 -7.10 -3.25
C PRO A 181 1.56 -7.11 -4.51
N ALA A 182 1.23 -5.91 -5.00
CA ALA A 182 0.62 -5.75 -6.31
C ALA A 182 1.63 -6.08 -7.42
N PRO A 183 1.20 -6.69 -8.53
CA PRO A 183 2.08 -7.06 -9.63
C PRO A 183 2.67 -5.83 -10.35
N ASP A 184 1.96 -4.69 -10.33
CA ASP A 184 2.43 -3.46 -10.98
C ASP A 184 3.58 -2.77 -10.22
N THR A 185 3.72 -3.01 -8.91
CA THR A 185 4.69 -2.30 -8.05
C THR A 185 5.36 -3.19 -6.98
N PRO A 186 5.97 -4.32 -7.35
CA PRO A 186 6.54 -5.26 -6.40
C PRO A 186 7.91 -4.81 -5.85
N PHE A 187 8.66 -3.97 -6.55
CA PHE A 187 10.04 -3.66 -6.19
C PHE A 187 10.15 -2.86 -4.90
N SER A 188 9.24 -1.93 -4.62
CA SER A 188 9.18 -1.25 -3.32
C SER A 188 9.03 -2.25 -2.17
N ALA A 189 8.23 -3.31 -2.36
CA ALA A 189 8.05 -4.35 -1.35
C ALA A 189 9.34 -5.14 -1.08
N LEU A 190 10.05 -5.49 -2.14
CA LEU A 190 11.29 -6.25 -2.08
C LEU A 190 12.42 -5.40 -1.49
N ALA A 191 12.50 -4.12 -1.85
CA ALA A 191 13.46 -3.17 -1.26
C ALA A 191 13.24 -2.99 0.25
N LEU A 192 11.98 -2.90 0.70
CA LEU A 192 11.69 -2.88 2.14
C LEU A 192 12.12 -4.18 2.81
N CYS A 193 11.92 -5.32 2.15
CA CYS A 193 12.31 -6.62 2.68
C CYS A 193 13.84 -6.75 2.86
N GLU A 194 14.60 -6.31 1.86
CA GLU A 194 16.06 -6.18 1.92
C GLU A 194 16.50 -5.32 3.13
N LEU A 195 15.87 -4.18 3.35
CA LEU A 195 16.16 -3.34 4.53
C LEU A 195 15.73 -4.01 5.84
N GLY A 196 14.67 -4.81 5.84
CA GLY A 196 14.23 -5.59 7.00
C GLY A 196 15.26 -6.65 7.39
N GLU A 197 15.84 -7.33 6.41
CA GLU A 197 16.96 -8.26 6.62
C GLU A 197 18.16 -7.55 7.25
N ARG A 198 18.56 -6.39 6.71
CA ARG A 198 19.64 -5.56 7.28
C ARG A 198 19.33 -5.03 8.68
N ALA A 199 18.06 -4.81 8.99
CA ALA A 199 17.61 -4.38 10.32
C ALA A 199 17.67 -5.52 11.36
N GLY A 200 17.89 -6.76 10.93
CA GLY A 200 17.95 -7.93 11.80
C GLY A 200 16.61 -8.64 12.00
N VAL A 201 15.66 -8.48 11.07
CA VAL A 201 14.44 -9.31 11.07
C VAL A 201 14.86 -10.77 10.84
N PRO A 202 14.55 -11.71 11.75
CA PRO A 202 14.99 -13.08 11.60
C PRO A 202 14.36 -13.77 10.37
N ALA A 203 15.10 -14.71 9.77
CA ALA A 203 14.62 -15.55 8.69
C ALA A 203 13.27 -16.21 9.04
N GLY A 204 12.31 -16.12 8.12
CA GLY A 204 10.94 -16.63 8.30
C GLY A 204 9.96 -15.65 8.95
N ILE A 205 10.41 -14.56 9.58
CA ILE A 205 9.48 -13.58 10.19
C ILE A 205 8.82 -12.68 9.16
N LEU A 206 9.50 -12.45 8.03
CA LEU A 206 8.95 -11.75 6.88
C LEU A 206 9.18 -12.59 5.62
N SER A 207 8.20 -12.60 4.73
CA SER A 207 8.35 -13.10 3.36
C SER A 207 7.56 -12.21 2.41
N VAL A 208 8.11 -11.97 1.22
CA VAL A 208 7.46 -11.21 0.15
C VAL A 208 7.37 -12.11 -1.07
N VAL A 209 6.14 -12.46 -1.45
CA VAL A 209 5.82 -13.43 -2.50
C VAL A 209 5.08 -12.71 -3.63
N PRO A 210 5.80 -12.08 -4.59
CA PRO A 210 5.19 -11.61 -5.84
C PRO A 210 4.72 -12.82 -6.66
N GLY A 211 3.68 -12.65 -7.48
CA GLY A 211 3.20 -13.70 -8.35
C GLY A 211 1.69 -13.70 -8.54
N ASP A 212 1.16 -14.85 -8.97
CA ASP A 212 -0.23 -15.00 -9.40
C ASP A 212 -1.20 -14.69 -8.24
N ALA A 213 -2.07 -13.71 -8.46
CA ALA A 213 -2.96 -13.21 -7.42
C ALA A 213 -3.93 -14.28 -6.90
N ILE A 214 -4.37 -15.19 -7.77
CA ILE A 214 -5.34 -16.24 -7.45
C ILE A 214 -4.64 -17.38 -6.72
N ALA A 215 -3.50 -17.85 -7.22
CA ALA A 215 -2.74 -18.95 -6.63
C ALA A 215 -2.19 -18.56 -5.25
N VAL A 216 -1.52 -17.41 -5.13
CA VAL A 216 -0.97 -16.94 -3.86
C VAL A 216 -2.10 -16.59 -2.88
N GLY A 217 -3.11 -15.83 -3.33
CA GLY A 217 -4.26 -15.47 -2.49
C GLY A 217 -5.07 -16.67 -2.02
N GLY A 218 -5.26 -17.67 -2.89
CA GLY A 218 -5.93 -18.94 -2.58
C GLY A 218 -5.19 -19.74 -1.51
N GLU A 219 -3.86 -19.84 -1.60
CA GLU A 219 -3.07 -20.52 -0.57
C GLU A 219 -3.11 -19.76 0.77
N LEU A 220 -2.95 -18.43 0.76
CA LEU A 220 -3.00 -17.61 1.99
C LEU A 220 -4.36 -17.70 2.71
N THR A 221 -5.46 -17.83 1.96
CA THR A 221 -6.82 -17.90 2.51
C THR A 221 -7.25 -19.31 2.92
N SER A 222 -6.76 -20.36 2.25
CA SER A 222 -7.14 -21.75 2.55
C SER A 222 -6.24 -22.41 3.60
N ASN A 223 -4.97 -22.02 3.70
CA ASN A 223 -4.01 -22.69 4.59
C ASN A 223 -4.33 -22.42 6.08
N PRO A 224 -4.56 -23.44 6.91
CA PRO A 224 -4.99 -23.26 8.31
C PRO A 224 -3.91 -22.67 9.23
N ILE A 225 -2.64 -22.66 8.81
CA ILE A 225 -1.55 -22.03 9.57
C ILE A 225 -1.73 -20.51 9.63
N VAL A 226 -2.21 -19.90 8.53
CA VAL A 226 -2.50 -18.45 8.50
C VAL A 226 -3.72 -18.17 9.37
N ARG A 227 -3.58 -17.34 10.39
CA ARG A 227 -4.66 -17.03 11.35
C ARG A 227 -5.26 -15.64 11.18
N LYS A 228 -4.57 -14.78 10.44
CA LYS A 228 -5.03 -13.41 10.13
C LYS A 228 -4.69 -13.05 8.71
N LEU A 229 -5.64 -12.45 7.99
CA LEU A 229 -5.42 -11.82 6.70
C LEU A 229 -5.72 -10.31 6.80
N SER A 230 -4.85 -9.50 6.23
CA SER A 230 -5.02 -8.06 6.09
C SER A 230 -4.96 -7.68 4.62
N PHE A 231 -6.05 -7.16 4.08
CA PHE A 231 -6.15 -6.80 2.66
C PHE A 231 -6.47 -5.32 2.50
N THR A 232 -5.82 -4.70 1.52
CA THR A 232 -6.22 -3.38 1.03
C THR A 232 -6.38 -3.45 -0.49
N GLY A 233 -7.51 -3.01 -1.00
CA GLY A 233 -7.81 -3.08 -2.44
C GLY A 233 -9.30 -2.96 -2.76
N SER A 234 -9.75 -3.58 -3.84
CA SER A 234 -11.13 -3.43 -4.30
C SER A 234 -12.13 -4.15 -3.38
N THR A 235 -13.33 -3.58 -3.23
CA THR A 235 -14.41 -4.18 -2.45
C THR A 235 -14.82 -5.56 -2.97
N GLY A 236 -14.78 -5.76 -4.29
CA GLY A 236 -15.08 -7.05 -4.93
C GLY A 236 -14.11 -8.16 -4.48
N VAL A 237 -12.80 -7.89 -4.53
CA VAL A 237 -11.78 -8.84 -4.06
C VAL A 237 -11.86 -9.02 -2.54
N GLY A 238 -12.12 -7.97 -1.77
CA GLY A 238 -12.29 -8.07 -0.31
C GLY A 238 -13.42 -9.02 0.10
N LYS A 239 -14.57 -8.96 -0.59
CA LYS A 239 -15.69 -9.90 -0.38
C LYS A 239 -15.30 -11.34 -0.72
N LEU A 240 -14.56 -11.55 -1.81
CA LEU A 240 -14.07 -12.87 -2.20
C LEU A 240 -13.12 -13.45 -1.15
N LEU A 241 -12.13 -12.65 -0.71
CA LEU A 241 -11.17 -13.05 0.32
C LEU A 241 -11.85 -13.36 1.66
N MET A 242 -12.86 -12.57 2.04
CA MET A 242 -13.67 -12.83 3.23
C MET A 242 -14.39 -14.17 3.14
N LYS A 243 -15.01 -14.48 1.99
CA LYS A 243 -15.64 -15.78 1.74
C LYS A 243 -14.62 -16.92 1.81
N GLN A 244 -13.43 -16.77 1.23
CA GLN A 244 -12.40 -17.81 1.29
C GLN A 244 -11.88 -18.03 2.73
N CYS A 245 -11.80 -16.97 3.53
CA CYS A 245 -11.34 -17.03 4.91
C CYS A 245 -12.36 -17.66 5.89
N SER A 246 -13.64 -17.82 5.50
CA SER A 246 -14.65 -18.41 6.40
C SER A 246 -14.40 -19.88 6.71
N GLU A 247 -13.76 -20.62 5.79
CA GLU A 247 -13.45 -22.06 5.98
C GLU A 247 -12.55 -22.32 7.20
N THR A 248 -11.76 -21.34 7.62
CA THR A 248 -10.84 -21.47 8.77
C THR A 248 -11.04 -20.39 9.83
N MET A 249 -12.13 -19.61 9.72
CA MET A 249 -12.49 -18.53 10.65
C MET A 249 -11.34 -17.53 10.92
N LYS A 250 -10.57 -17.16 9.89
CA LYS A 250 -9.44 -16.22 10.05
C LYS A 250 -9.90 -14.85 10.50
N LYS A 251 -9.07 -14.18 11.31
CA LYS A 251 -9.28 -12.76 11.63
C LYS A 251 -9.00 -11.89 10.40
N LEU A 252 -9.91 -10.98 10.06
CA LEU A 252 -9.80 -10.14 8.87
C LEU A 252 -9.58 -8.66 9.23
N SER A 253 -8.81 -7.97 8.40
CA SER A 253 -8.77 -6.50 8.31
C SER A 253 -8.90 -6.14 6.83
N LEU A 254 -9.90 -5.34 6.48
CA LEU A 254 -10.23 -5.02 5.09
C LEU A 254 -10.35 -3.50 4.92
N GLU A 255 -9.41 -2.92 4.18
CA GLU A 255 -9.46 -1.51 3.75
C GLU A 255 -9.87 -1.50 2.28
N LEU A 256 -11.11 -1.12 1.99
CA LEU A 256 -11.73 -1.34 0.68
C LEU A 256 -12.01 -0.03 -0.09
N GLY A 257 -12.85 -0.10 -1.11
CA GLY A 257 -13.21 1.08 -1.90
C GLY A 257 -14.01 2.12 -1.10
N GLY A 258 -13.66 3.39 -1.29
CA GLY A 258 -14.40 4.55 -0.80
C GLY A 258 -15.18 5.27 -1.90
N ASN A 259 -15.98 6.26 -1.50
CA ASN A 259 -16.65 7.22 -2.39
C ASN A 259 -16.76 8.57 -1.65
N ALA A 260 -15.60 9.13 -1.32
CA ALA A 260 -15.46 10.23 -0.37
C ALA A 260 -16.17 11.51 -0.86
N PRO A 261 -17.15 12.04 -0.11
CA PRO A 261 -17.67 13.38 -0.35
C PRO A 261 -16.69 14.43 0.23
N PHE A 262 -16.45 15.49 -0.53
CA PHE A 262 -15.82 16.73 -0.08
C PHE A 262 -16.89 17.81 -0.11
N ILE A 263 -17.22 18.40 1.04
CA ILE A 263 -18.40 19.27 1.20
C ILE A 263 -17.93 20.68 1.53
N VAL A 264 -18.39 21.67 0.77
CA VAL A 264 -18.09 23.09 0.94
C VAL A 264 -19.40 23.84 1.14
N PHE A 265 -19.58 24.42 2.32
CA PHE A 265 -20.73 25.24 2.68
C PHE A 265 -20.49 26.72 2.33
N ASP A 266 -21.55 27.51 2.31
CA ASP A 266 -21.51 28.94 1.96
C ASP A 266 -20.59 29.76 2.89
N ASP A 267 -20.40 29.33 4.13
CA ASP A 267 -19.55 29.98 5.13
C ASP A 267 -18.08 29.53 5.08
N ALA A 268 -17.70 28.69 4.11
CA ALA A 268 -16.33 28.24 3.94
C ALA A 268 -15.44 29.35 3.36
N ASP A 269 -14.17 29.35 3.77
CA ASP A 269 -13.12 30.03 3.02
C ASP A 269 -12.93 29.30 1.68
N VAL A 270 -13.44 29.90 0.61
CA VAL A 270 -13.45 29.31 -0.74
C VAL A 270 -12.03 29.03 -1.24
N ASP A 271 -11.07 29.91 -0.98
CA ASP A 271 -9.70 29.72 -1.44
C ASP A 271 -9.03 28.55 -0.70
N ALA A 272 -9.21 28.48 0.62
CA ALA A 272 -8.73 27.34 1.40
C ALA A 272 -9.41 26.03 0.98
N ALA A 273 -10.71 26.06 0.69
CA ALA A 273 -11.47 24.91 0.22
C ALA A 273 -10.98 24.41 -1.15
N VAL A 274 -10.67 25.33 -2.08
CA VAL A 274 -10.09 24.99 -3.39
C VAL A 274 -8.72 24.34 -3.23
N HIS A 275 -7.85 24.89 -2.39
CA HIS A 275 -6.55 24.28 -2.09
C HIS A 275 -6.70 22.87 -1.51
N GLY A 276 -7.57 22.69 -0.52
CA GLY A 276 -7.85 21.38 0.07
C GLY A 276 -8.45 20.38 -0.93
N ALA A 277 -9.32 20.85 -1.84
CA ALA A 277 -9.89 20.04 -2.90
C ALA A 277 -8.81 19.60 -3.90
N LEU A 278 -7.90 20.49 -4.30
CA LEU A 278 -6.79 20.15 -5.19
C LEU A 278 -5.89 19.07 -4.58
N ASP A 279 -5.47 19.25 -3.33
CA ASP A 279 -4.60 18.29 -2.62
C ASP A 279 -5.29 16.94 -2.43
N CYS A 280 -6.57 16.93 -2.04
CA CYS A 280 -7.31 15.71 -1.79
C CYS A 280 -7.69 14.97 -3.09
N LYS A 281 -7.98 15.70 -4.17
CA LYS A 281 -8.44 15.11 -5.43
C LYS A 281 -7.30 14.64 -6.31
N PHE A 282 -6.22 15.43 -6.43
CA PHE A 282 -5.20 15.22 -7.45
C PHE A 282 -3.91 14.59 -6.93
N ARG A 283 -3.68 14.50 -5.61
CA ARG A 283 -2.55 13.73 -5.07
C ARG A 283 -2.55 12.31 -5.64
N ASN A 284 -1.37 11.84 -6.06
CA ASN A 284 -1.19 10.54 -6.72
C ASN A 284 -2.08 10.35 -7.95
N ALA A 285 -2.36 11.43 -8.70
CA ALA A 285 -3.30 11.47 -9.82
C ALA A 285 -4.71 10.96 -9.47
N GLY A 286 -5.15 11.21 -8.23
CA GLY A 286 -6.46 10.74 -7.74
C GLY A 286 -6.53 9.26 -7.41
N GLN A 287 -5.41 8.53 -7.47
CA GLN A 287 -5.34 7.08 -7.28
C GLN A 287 -5.21 6.68 -5.80
N THR A 288 -5.91 7.36 -4.89
CA THR A 288 -5.91 7.03 -3.46
C THR A 288 -7.30 6.61 -3.00
N CYS A 289 -7.36 5.71 -1.99
CA CYS A 289 -8.64 5.25 -1.44
C CYS A 289 -9.41 6.36 -0.69
N VAL A 290 -8.73 7.44 -0.31
CA VAL A 290 -9.30 8.57 0.44
C VAL A 290 -9.49 9.82 -0.43
N CYS A 291 -9.13 9.77 -1.72
CA CYS A 291 -9.31 10.90 -2.62
C CYS A 291 -10.77 11.32 -2.71
N ALA A 292 -11.01 12.63 -2.78
CA ALA A 292 -12.32 13.18 -3.04
C ALA A 292 -12.90 12.58 -4.34
N ASN A 293 -14.06 11.92 -4.25
CA ASN A 293 -14.72 11.32 -5.40
C ASN A 293 -15.95 12.12 -5.83
N ARG A 294 -16.61 12.79 -4.89
CA ARG A 294 -17.72 13.72 -5.13
C ARG A 294 -17.43 15.01 -4.40
N ILE A 295 -17.40 16.13 -5.11
CA ILE A 295 -17.21 17.45 -4.53
C ILE A 295 -18.58 18.13 -4.55
N LEU A 296 -19.08 18.51 -3.38
CA LEU A 296 -20.40 19.10 -3.16
C LEU A 296 -20.19 20.52 -2.65
N ALA A 297 -20.53 21.50 -3.48
CA ALA A 297 -20.48 22.92 -3.13
C ALA A 297 -21.91 23.45 -2.99
N GLN A 298 -22.16 24.25 -1.96
CA GLN A 298 -23.46 24.88 -1.71
C GLN A 298 -23.72 26.02 -2.72
N ASP A 299 -25.00 26.31 -2.96
CA ASP A 299 -25.46 27.15 -4.08
C ASP A 299 -24.82 28.55 -4.13
N GLU A 300 -24.59 29.23 -3.00
CA GLU A 300 -24.09 30.62 -3.03
C GLU A 300 -22.64 30.71 -3.51
N ILE A 301 -21.83 29.68 -3.25
CA ILE A 301 -20.39 29.64 -3.58
C ILE A 301 -20.07 28.75 -4.79
N TYR A 302 -21.06 28.06 -5.37
CA TYR A 302 -20.87 27.02 -6.39
C TYR A 302 -20.05 27.50 -7.60
N ASP A 303 -20.46 28.60 -8.24
CA ASP A 303 -19.82 29.11 -9.45
C ASP A 303 -18.39 29.60 -9.18
N GLU A 304 -18.18 30.27 -8.04
CA GLU A 304 -16.86 30.76 -7.65
C GLU A 304 -15.91 29.58 -7.38
N PHE A 305 -16.36 28.63 -6.57
CA PHE A 305 -15.58 27.46 -6.18
C PHE A 305 -15.22 26.59 -7.39
N THR A 306 -16.19 26.24 -8.24
CA THR A 306 -15.97 25.38 -9.41
C THR A 306 -15.04 26.02 -10.43
N ARG A 307 -15.19 27.32 -10.70
CA ARG A 307 -14.26 28.07 -11.58
C ARG A 307 -12.84 28.07 -11.01
N LYS A 308 -12.66 28.42 -9.73
CA LYS A 308 -11.33 28.43 -9.08
C LYS A 308 -10.69 27.05 -9.06
N LEU A 309 -11.48 26.00 -8.80
CA LEU A 309 -11.01 24.61 -8.83
C LEU A 309 -10.56 24.19 -10.23
N ALA A 310 -11.36 24.51 -11.27
CA ALA A 310 -11.01 24.22 -12.66
C ALA A 310 -9.71 24.95 -13.08
N GLU A 311 -9.57 26.23 -12.73
CA GLU A 311 -8.35 27.01 -12.95
C GLU A 311 -7.14 26.44 -12.19
N GLY A 312 -7.36 25.90 -10.99
CA GLY A 312 -6.32 25.23 -10.22
C GLY A 312 -5.88 23.92 -10.86
N ALA A 313 -6.84 23.09 -11.28
CA ALA A 313 -6.60 21.81 -11.94
C ALA A 313 -5.87 22.00 -13.28
N SER A 314 -6.24 23.00 -14.07
CA SER A 314 -5.61 23.28 -15.37
C SER A 314 -4.14 23.71 -15.28
N LYS A 315 -3.70 24.18 -14.10
CA LYS A 315 -2.31 24.61 -13.85
C LYS A 315 -1.41 23.47 -13.37
N LEU A 316 -1.97 22.30 -13.04
CA LEU A 316 -1.19 21.16 -12.59
C LEU A 316 -0.30 20.63 -13.71
N GLN A 317 1.00 20.51 -13.43
CA GLN A 317 1.97 20.04 -14.41
C GLN A 317 1.97 18.52 -14.52
N VAL A 318 1.45 18.01 -15.64
CA VAL A 318 1.48 16.58 -15.99
C VAL A 318 2.82 16.24 -16.62
N GLY A 319 3.45 15.15 -16.16
CA GLY A 319 4.71 14.69 -16.76
C GLY A 319 5.27 13.44 -16.10
N ASP A 320 6.38 12.96 -16.62
CA ASP A 320 7.16 11.89 -15.98
C ASP A 320 7.49 12.31 -14.53
N GLY A 321 7.32 11.40 -13.57
CA GLY A 321 7.54 11.67 -12.15
C GLY A 321 8.96 12.12 -11.78
N PHE A 322 9.94 11.90 -12.65
CA PHE A 322 11.32 12.41 -12.51
C PHE A 322 11.51 13.82 -13.08
N SER A 323 10.54 14.34 -13.84
CA SER A 323 10.63 15.69 -14.42
C SER A 323 10.52 16.76 -13.35
N LYS A 324 11.38 17.78 -13.43
CA LYS A 324 11.35 18.93 -12.52
C LYS A 324 10.00 19.64 -12.62
N GLY A 325 9.33 19.81 -11.48
CA GLY A 325 8.03 20.49 -11.40
C GLY A 325 6.82 19.60 -11.67
N CYS A 326 7.02 18.32 -12.01
CA CYS A 326 5.90 17.39 -12.18
C CYS A 326 5.04 17.33 -10.89
N GLN A 327 3.75 17.57 -11.06
CA GLN A 327 2.74 17.48 -10.01
C GLN A 327 1.76 16.32 -10.26
N GLN A 328 1.65 15.83 -11.49
CA GLN A 328 0.74 14.75 -11.90
C GLN A 328 1.49 13.73 -12.77
N GLY A 329 1.70 12.53 -12.22
CA GLY A 329 2.28 11.41 -12.95
C GLY A 329 1.25 10.70 -13.86
N PRO A 330 1.66 9.64 -14.57
CA PRO A 330 0.73 8.79 -15.30
C PRO A 330 -0.19 8.02 -14.35
N LEU A 331 -1.33 7.55 -14.87
CA LEU A 331 -2.11 6.51 -14.22
C LEU A 331 -1.34 5.18 -14.27
N ILE A 332 -1.70 4.23 -13.40
CA ILE A 332 -0.93 3.00 -13.25
C ILE A 332 -0.95 2.11 -14.52
N ASN A 333 -2.09 2.03 -15.21
CA ASN A 333 -2.27 1.16 -16.38
C ASN A 333 -3.44 1.62 -17.28
N PRO A 334 -3.58 1.06 -18.50
CA PRO A 334 -4.65 1.44 -19.43
C PRO A 334 -6.06 1.25 -18.89
N ALA A 335 -6.31 0.24 -18.06
CA ALA A 335 -7.64 0.03 -17.48
C ALA A 335 -8.07 1.17 -16.53
N ALA A 336 -7.10 1.85 -15.89
CA ALA A 336 -7.37 3.05 -15.11
C ALA A 336 -7.78 4.24 -15.99
N LEU A 337 -7.13 4.41 -17.16
CA LEU A 337 -7.51 5.43 -18.15
C LEU A 337 -8.93 5.21 -18.66
N ASP A 338 -9.23 4.00 -19.14
CA ASP A 338 -10.54 3.66 -19.72
C ASP A 338 -11.68 3.93 -18.72
N LYS A 339 -11.41 3.71 -17.43
CA LYS A 339 -12.38 4.01 -16.36
C LYS A 339 -12.63 5.51 -16.19
N VAL A 340 -11.59 6.34 -16.23
CA VAL A 340 -11.74 7.80 -16.15
C VAL A 340 -12.53 8.32 -17.35
N GLU A 341 -12.19 7.85 -18.56
CA GLU A 341 -12.91 8.20 -19.78
C GLU A 341 -14.39 7.81 -19.72
N SER A 342 -14.67 6.58 -19.25
CA SER A 342 -16.04 6.11 -19.08
C SER A 342 -16.85 6.99 -18.12
N HIS A 343 -16.26 7.44 -17.01
CA HIS A 343 -16.94 8.32 -16.06
C HIS A 343 -17.24 9.70 -16.66
N ILE A 344 -16.29 10.29 -17.39
CA ILE A 344 -16.48 11.58 -18.05
C ILE A 344 -17.59 11.48 -19.09
N GLN A 345 -17.58 10.43 -19.92
CA GLN A 345 -18.61 10.22 -20.95
C GLN A 345 -19.99 10.00 -20.34
N ASP A 346 -20.11 9.20 -19.28
CA ASP A 346 -21.38 8.99 -18.58
C ASP A 346 -21.92 10.30 -17.98
N ALA A 347 -21.06 11.14 -17.41
CA ALA A 347 -21.45 12.43 -16.85
C ALA A 347 -21.95 13.40 -17.93
N ILE A 348 -21.24 13.51 -19.05
CA ILE A 348 -21.64 14.37 -20.19
C ILE A 348 -22.97 13.89 -20.79
N GLN A 349 -23.15 12.59 -20.97
CA GLN A 349 -24.41 12.02 -21.47
C GLN A 349 -25.61 12.33 -20.57
N LYS A 350 -25.35 12.61 -19.29
CA LYS A 350 -26.36 12.98 -18.29
C LYS A 350 -26.47 14.50 -18.07
N GLY A 351 -25.79 15.31 -18.89
CA GLY A 351 -25.91 16.77 -18.90
C GLY A 351 -24.86 17.53 -18.10
N ALA A 352 -23.78 16.88 -17.63
CA ALA A 352 -22.66 17.59 -17.03
C ALA A 352 -21.78 18.28 -18.08
N GLU A 353 -21.08 19.35 -17.68
CA GLU A 353 -20.13 20.09 -18.50
C GLU A 353 -18.69 19.89 -18.01
N VAL A 354 -17.73 19.83 -18.94
CA VAL A 354 -16.30 19.77 -18.61
C VAL A 354 -15.72 21.18 -18.60
N LEU A 355 -15.27 21.65 -17.44
CA LEU A 355 -14.71 23.00 -17.28
C LEU A 355 -13.20 23.08 -17.59
N SER A 356 -12.46 21.97 -17.43
CA SER A 356 -11.03 21.87 -17.72
C SER A 356 -10.66 20.42 -18.06
N GLY A 357 -9.66 20.22 -18.91
CA GLY A 357 -9.16 18.89 -19.27
C GLY A 357 -10.17 18.06 -20.06
N GLY A 358 -10.43 16.83 -19.61
CA GLY A 358 -11.44 15.93 -20.17
C GLY A 358 -10.92 14.89 -21.17
N GLY A 359 -9.62 14.88 -21.48
CA GLY A 359 -9.04 13.97 -22.46
C GLY A 359 -7.71 13.34 -22.03
N ARG A 360 -7.24 12.38 -22.83
CA ARG A 360 -5.87 11.85 -22.72
C ARG A 360 -4.86 12.98 -22.91
N HIS A 361 -3.75 12.93 -22.18
CA HIS A 361 -2.72 13.94 -22.30
C HIS A 361 -1.88 13.73 -23.57
N SER A 362 -1.29 14.81 -24.10
CA SER A 362 -0.46 14.77 -25.33
C SER A 362 0.81 13.93 -25.21
N LEU A 363 1.24 13.62 -23.99
CA LEU A 363 2.36 12.71 -23.71
C LEU A 363 2.05 11.24 -24.07
N GLY A 364 0.77 10.89 -24.30
CA GLY A 364 0.37 9.53 -24.64
C GLY A 364 0.49 8.56 -23.46
N GLY A 365 0.54 7.25 -23.76
CA GLY A 365 0.66 6.20 -22.74
C GLY A 365 -0.44 6.27 -21.69
N ASN A 366 -0.06 6.25 -20.42
CA ASN A 366 -0.98 6.30 -19.28
C ASN A 366 -1.26 7.72 -18.75
N PHE A 367 -0.88 8.77 -19.47
CA PHE A 367 -1.10 10.16 -19.03
C PHE A 367 -2.52 10.66 -19.36
N PHE A 368 -3.16 11.30 -18.38
CA PHE A 368 -4.50 11.90 -18.51
C PHE A 368 -4.52 13.36 -18.04
N GLN A 369 -5.40 14.18 -18.60
CA GLN A 369 -5.54 15.58 -18.17
C GLN A 369 -6.31 15.67 -16.86
N PRO A 370 -5.86 16.45 -15.86
CA PRO A 370 -6.67 16.81 -14.70
C PRO A 370 -8.02 17.38 -15.16
N THR A 371 -9.10 16.72 -14.71
CA THR A 371 -10.49 16.96 -15.14
C THR A 371 -11.39 17.13 -13.93
#